data_AF-A0A7X1GRR8-F1
#
_entry.id   AF-A0A7X1GRR8-F1
#
_cell.length_a   1.000
_cell.length_b   1.000
_cell.length_c   1.000
_cell.angle_alpha   90.00
_cell.angle_beta   90.00
_cell.angle_gamma   90.00
#
_symmetry.space_group_name_H-M   'P 1'
#
loop_
_entity.id
_entity.type
_entity.pdbx_description
1 polymer ?
#
loop_
_entity_poly.entity_id
_entity_poly.type
_entity_poly.pdbx_seq_one_letter_code
_entity_poly.pdbx_strand_id
1 'polypeptide(L)' 'MDLKAAITFIVACIPFLLFTVWAIVDVLMKDFGTTGRKALWALVASVPFIGAVVYLLAGFRQGRKPEKAG' A
#
# COMPACT_ATOMS: atom_id res chain seq x y z
N MET A 1 8.82 8.68 17.35
CA MET A 1 8.09 7.41 17.60
C MET A 1 9.01 6.50 18.38
N ASP A 2 8.51 5.87 19.44
CA ASP A 2 9.26 4.83 20.16
C ASP A 2 9.36 3.55 19.29
N LEU A 3 10.41 2.75 19.50
CA LEU A 3 10.66 1.52 18.73
C LEU A 3 9.48 0.55 18.85
N LYS A 4 8.90 0.42 20.04
CA LYS A 4 7.73 -0.43 20.27
C LYS A 4 6.55 -0.01 19.40
N ALA A 5 6.27 1.29 19.33
CA ALA A 5 5.19 1.82 18.49
C ALA A 5 5.46 1.57 17.00
N ALA A 6 6.71 1.71 16.55
CA ALA A 6 7.08 1.41 15.17
C ALA A 6 6.88 -0.09 14.82
N ILE A 7 7.28 -0.99 15.72
CA ILE A 7 7.07 -2.44 15.55
C ILE A 7 5.57 -2.77 15.52
N THR A 8 4.78 -2.23 16.45
CA THR A 8 3.33 -2.44 16.47
C THR A 8 2.69 -1.98 15.16
N PHE A 9 3.10 -0.83 14.63
CA PHE A 9 2.60 -0.33 13.35
C PHE A 9 2.97 -1.26 12.19
N ILE A 10 4.23 -1.72 12.11
CA ILE A 10 4.68 -2.66 11.07
C ILE A 10 3.88 -3.96 11.12
N VAL A 11 3.69 -4.54 12.31
CA VAL A 11 2.91 -5.77 12.49
C VAL A 11 1.46 -5.55 12.05
N ALA A 12 0.87 -4.41 12.38
CA ALA A 12 -0.47 -4.06 11.93
C ALA A 12 -0.57 -3.95 10.40
N CYS A 13 0.49 -3.53 9.69
CA CYS A 13 0.51 -3.46 8.23
C CYS A 13 0.57 -4.83 7.53
N ILE A 14 1.10 -5.88 8.18
CA ILE A 14 1.26 -7.22 7.57
C ILE A 14 -0.07 -7.77 7.00
N PRO A 15 -1.18 -7.86 7.77
CA PRO A 15 -2.43 -8.37 7.22
C PRO A 15 -2.94 -7.53 6.05
N PHE A 16 -2.80 -6.20 6.10
CA PHE A 16 -3.22 -5.32 4.99
C PHE A 16 -2.40 -5.56 3.72
N LEU A 17 -1.09 -5.78 3.85
CA LEU A 17 -0.24 -6.12 2.71
C LEU A 17 -0.67 -7.46 2.10
N LEU A 18 -0.90 -8.47 2.93
CA LEU A 18 -1.34 -9.79 2.47
C LEU A 18 -2.70 -9.73 1.77
N PHE A 19 -3.68 -9.01 2.34
CA PHE A 19 -4.99 -8.82 1.70
C PHE A 19 -4.88 -8.05 0.38
N THR A 20 -4.01 -7.06 0.29
CA THR A 20 -3.80 -6.28 -0.94
C THR A 20 -3.22 -7.17 -2.05
N VAL A 21 -2.18 -7.95 -1.74
CA VAL A 21 -1.59 -8.89 -2.70
C VAL A 21 -2.61 -9.95 -3.11
N TRP A 22 -3.34 -10.51 -2.14
CA TRP A 22 -4.40 -11.48 -2.42
C TRP A 22 -5.50 -10.91 -3.33
N ALA A 23 -5.97 -9.68 -3.08
CA ALA A 23 -6.99 -9.03 -3.88
C ALA A 23 -6.55 -8.81 -5.34
N ILE A 24 -5.28 -8.42 -5.55
CA ILE A 24 -4.71 -8.32 -6.90
C ILE A 24 -4.69 -9.68 -7.58
N VAL A 25 -4.20 -10.71 -6.91
CA VAL A 25 -4.15 -12.07 -7.47
C VAL A 25 -5.55 -12.58 -7.80
N ASP A 26 -6.54 -12.39 -6.91
CA ASP A 26 -7.94 -12.77 -7.16
C ASP A 26 -8.48 -12.07 -8.39
N VAL A 27 -8.31 -10.75 -8.52
CA VAL A 27 -8.80 -10.00 -9.68
C VAL A 27 -8.14 -10.47 -10.98
N LEU A 28 -6.84 -10.77 -10.95
CA LEU A 28 -6.11 -11.22 -12.13
C LEU A 28 -6.54 -12.63 -12.57
N MET A 29 -6.77 -13.53 -11.61
CA MET A 29 -7.12 -14.92 -11.88
C MET A 29 -8.62 -15.13 -12.17
N LYS A 30 -9.49 -14.26 -11.65
CA LYS A 30 -10.95 -14.40 -11.78
C LYS A 30 -11.47 -13.85 -13.12
N ASP A 31 -12.53 -14.48 -13.62
CA ASP A 31 -13.35 -13.95 -14.70
C ASP A 31 -14.51 -13.13 -14.13
N PHE A 32 -14.69 -11.91 -14.65
CA PHE A 32 -15.74 -10.97 -14.24
C PHE A 32 -16.85 -10.84 -15.30
N GLY A 33 -16.82 -11.65 -16.37
CA GLY A 33 -17.78 -11.66 -17.47
C GLY A 33 -17.58 -10.54 -18.49
N THR A 34 -17.00 -9.40 -18.09
CA THR A 34 -16.60 -8.33 -19.00
C THR A 34 -15.25 -7.75 -18.63
N THR A 35 -14.51 -7.28 -19.65
CA THR A 35 -13.23 -6.57 -19.47
C THR A 35 -13.39 -5.32 -18.60
N GLY A 36 -14.48 -4.56 -18.79
CA GLY A 36 -14.74 -3.34 -18.01
C GLY A 36 -14.92 -3.61 -16.52
N ARG A 37 -15.65 -4.67 -16.16
CA ARG A 37 -15.83 -5.05 -14.74
C ARG A 37 -14.52 -5.51 -14.12
N LYS A 38 -13.71 -6.29 -14.83
CA LYS A 38 -12.38 -6.70 -14.37
C LYS A 38 -11.45 -5.51 -14.17
N ALA A 39 -11.43 -4.57 -15.12
CA ALA A 39 -10.62 -3.37 -15.05
C ALA A 39 -11.01 -2.48 -13.86
N LEU A 40 -12.31 -2.33 -13.58
CA LEU A 40 -12.80 -1.60 -12.41
C LEU A 40 -12.28 -2.21 -11.11
N TRP A 41 -12.40 -3.53 -10.93
CA TRP A 41 -11.90 -4.18 -9.72
C TRP A 41 -10.38 -4.16 -9.61
N ALA A 42 -9.67 -4.24 -10.74
CA ALA A 42 -8.21 -4.13 -10.76
C ALA A 42 -7.76 -2.73 -10.30
N LEU A 43 -8.46 -1.68 -10.74
CA LEU A 43 -8.21 -0.31 -10.30
C LEU A 43 -8.45 -0.17 -8.78
N VAL A 44 -9.56 -0.71 -8.26
CA VAL A 44 -9.88 -0.68 -6.82
C VAL A 44 -8.81 -1.41 -6.00
N ALA A 45 -8.42 -2.61 -6.41
CA ALA A 45 -7.37 -3.38 -5.73
C ALA A 45 -5.98 -2.69 -5.79
N SER A 46 -5.76 -1.81 -6.77
CA SER A 46 -4.48 -1.11 -6.96
C SER A 46 -4.29 0.13 -6.07
N VAL A 47 -5.35 0.63 -5.41
CA VAL A 47 -5.32 1.87 -4.61
C VAL A 47 -4.15 1.94 -3.61
N PRO A 48 -3.84 0.89 -2.83
CA PRO A 48 -2.73 0.94 -1.86
C PRO A 48 -1.36 1.17 -2.54
N PHE A 49 -1.17 0.68 -3.76
CA PHE A 49 0.07 0.85 -4.51
C PHE A 49 0.20 2.26 -5.09
N ILE A 50 -0.91 2.89 -5.48
CA ILE A 50 -0.91 4.28 -5.99
C ILE A 50 -0.34 5.23 -4.93
N GLY A 51 -0.80 5.10 -3.68
CA GLY A 51 -0.29 5.91 -2.57
C GLY A 51 1.21 5.74 -2.34
N ALA A 52 1.70 4.50 -2.40
CA ALA A 52 3.13 4.20 -2.28
C ALA A 52 3.94 4.86 -3.40
N VAL A 53 3.49 4.76 -4.66
CA VAL A 53 4.14 5.39 -5.81
C VAL A 53 4.19 6.91 -5.65
N VAL A 54 3.06 7.56 -5.31
CA VAL A 54 2.99 9.01 -5.10
C VAL A 54 3.95 9.45 -3.99
N TYR A 55 3.99 8.72 -2.87
CA TYR A 55 4.91 9.02 -1.78
C TYR A 55 6.37 8.88 -2.22
N LEU A 56 6.74 7.80 -2.92
CA LEU A 56 8.12 7.59 -3.35
C LEU A 56 8.59 8.63 -4.38
N LEU A 57 7.71 9.01 -5.30
CA LEU A 57 8.04 9.99 -6.35
C LEU A 57 8.13 11.42 -5.80
N ALA A 58 7.19 11.82 -4.95
CA ALA A 58 7.07 13.21 -4.50
C ALA A 58 7.38 13.40 -3.01
N GLY A 59 6.81 12.58 -2.12
CA GLY A 59 6.84 12.78 -0.67
C GLY A 59 8.16 12.41 0.01
N PHE A 60 8.86 11.38 -0.47
CA PHE A 60 10.08 10.85 0.16
C PHE A 60 11.20 11.89 0.25
N ARG A 61 11.25 12.83 -0.70
CA ARG A 61 12.23 13.92 -0.74
C ARG A 61 11.89 15.12 0.15
N GLN A 62 10.67 15.18 0.69
CA GLN A 62 10.17 16.34 1.43
C GLN A 62 10.43 16.27 2.93
N GLY A 63 10.74 15.08 3.48
CA GLY A 63 11.01 14.89 4.90
C GLY A 63 12.47 15.15 5.29
N ARG A 64 12.70 15.76 6.46
CA ARG A 64 14.02 15.80 7.12
C ARG A 64 13.94 15.04 8.45
N LYS A 65 15.00 14.32 8.82
CA LYS A 65 15.08 13.73 10.16
C LYS A 65 15.16 14.87 11.18
N PRO A 66 14.43 14.80 12.31
CA PRO A 66 14.60 15.79 13.36
C PRO A 66 16.06 15.82 13.80
N GLU A 67 16.62 17.02 13.86
CA GLU A 67 17.97 17.25 14.37
C GLU A 67 17.99 16.72 15.81
N LYS A 68 18.98 15.87 16.13
CA LYS A 68 19.16 15.43 17.51
C LYS A 68 19.51 16.70 18.30
N ALA A 69 18.62 17.14 19.18
CA ALA A 69 18.99 18.13 20.19
C ALA A 69 20.18 17.54 20.96
N GLY A 70 21.35 18.17 20.79
CA GLY A 70 22.60 17.80 21.44
C GLY A 70 22.54 17.99 22.94
#